data_AF-A0A1G0AXH2-F1
#
_entry.id   AF-A0A1G0AXH2-F1
#
_cell.length_a   1.000
_cell.length_b   1.000
_cell.length_c   1.000
_cell.angle_alpha   90.00
_cell.angle_beta   90.00
_cell.angle_gamma   90.00
#
_symmetry.space_group_name_H-M   'P 1'
#
loop_
_entity.id
_entity.type
_entity.pdbx_description
1 polymer ?
#
loop_
_entity_poly.entity_id
_entity_poly.type
_entity_poly.pdbx_seq_one_letter_code
_entity_poly.pdbx_strand_id
1 'polypeptide(L)'
;MARRSGAIVFSSSRGNELSYESSAIKNGFFSREIINALTNKTADTDLNGKISVDELKTHVSKAVSKDTGNLQNPTIDRDNLSQKIELPLFPN
;
A
#
# COMPACT_ATOMS: atom_id res chain seq x y z
N MET A 1 -11.45 23.39 -16.01
CA MET A 1 -10.81 22.08 -16.28
C MET A 1 -9.65 21.99 -15.29
N ALA A 2 -9.47 21.00 -14.41
CA ALA A 2 -9.90 19.61 -14.38
C ALA A 2 -10.44 19.21 -12.99
N ARG A 3 -11.17 18.10 -13.03
CA ARG A 3 -11.86 17.36 -11.97
C ARG A 3 -10.85 16.97 -10.87
N ARG A 4 -10.89 17.61 -9.70
CA ARG A 4 -10.09 17.24 -8.51
C ARG A 4 -10.45 15.81 -8.14
N SER A 5 -9.66 14.87 -8.61
CA SER A 5 -10.06 13.48 -8.66
C SER A 5 -10.08 12.95 -7.22
N GLY A 6 -11.18 12.32 -6.80
CA GLY A 6 -11.23 11.57 -5.53
C GLY A 6 -10.43 10.27 -5.63
N ALA A 7 -9.26 10.33 -6.29
CA ALA A 7 -8.41 9.20 -6.59
C ALA A 7 -7.16 9.28 -5.71
N ILE A 8 -6.67 8.09 -5.37
CA ILE A 8 -5.42 7.91 -4.66
C ILE A 8 -4.59 6.97 -5.51
N VAL A 9 -3.38 7.38 -5.84
CA VAL A 9 -2.47 6.61 -6.67
C VAL A 9 -1.42 6.00 -5.76
N PHE A 10 -1.38 4.67 -5.69
CA PHE A 10 -0.26 3.94 -5.08
C PHE A 10 0.63 3.41 -6.18
N SER A 11 1.90 3.79 -6.14
CA SER A 11 2.93 3.26 -7.03
C SER A 11 3.82 2.29 -6.24
N SER A 12 4.21 1.20 -6.89
CA SER A 12 4.97 0.11 -6.24
C SER A 12 6.39 0.52 -5.85
N SER A 13 6.94 1.58 -6.44
CA SER A 13 8.32 2.04 -6.29
C SER A 13 8.41 3.54 -6.57
N ARG A 14 9.56 4.16 -6.27
CA ARG A 14 9.89 5.50 -6.77
C ARG A 14 10.24 5.43 -8.25
N GLY A 15 10.20 6.58 -8.94
CA GLY A 15 10.47 6.64 -10.38
C GLY A 15 11.89 6.21 -10.81
N ASN A 16 12.84 6.15 -9.88
CA ASN A 16 14.22 5.70 -10.13
C ASN A 16 14.53 4.33 -9.50
N GLU A 17 13.52 3.60 -9.03
CA GLU A 17 13.64 2.29 -8.40
C GLU A 17 12.95 1.23 -9.26
N LEU A 18 13.34 -0.04 -9.06
CA LEU A 18 12.66 -1.17 -9.70
C LEU A 18 11.48 -1.64 -8.85
N SER A 19 10.48 -2.21 -9.51
CA SER A 19 9.40 -2.96 -8.86
C SER A 19 9.79 -4.44 -8.87
N TYR A 20 10.21 -4.97 -7.73
CA TYR A 20 10.74 -6.32 -7.61
C TYR A 20 9.64 -7.36 -7.46
N GLU A 21 9.89 -8.53 -8.06
CA GLU A 21 9.11 -9.74 -7.91
C GLU A 21 10.00 -10.88 -7.41
N SER A 22 9.37 -11.91 -6.82
CA SER A 22 10.11 -13.10 -6.40
C SER A 22 9.35 -14.38 -6.74
N SER A 23 10.08 -15.35 -7.29
CA SER A 23 9.55 -16.67 -7.63
C SER A 23 9.16 -17.47 -6.40
N ALA A 24 9.89 -17.30 -5.28
CA ALA A 24 9.58 -17.94 -4.00
C ALA A 24 8.22 -17.45 -3.45
N ILE A 25 7.87 -16.20 -3.74
CA ILE A 25 6.67 -15.55 -3.25
C ILE A 25 5.51 -15.59 -4.24
N LYS A 26 5.81 -15.94 -5.50
CA LYS A 26 4.89 -16.00 -6.64
C LYS A 26 4.10 -14.70 -6.86
N ASN A 27 4.72 -13.56 -6.55
CA ASN A 27 4.12 -12.24 -6.65
C ASN A 27 5.19 -11.13 -6.64
N GLY A 28 4.78 -9.89 -6.89
CA GLY A 28 5.54 -8.69 -6.54
C GLY A 28 5.53 -8.44 -5.03
N PHE A 29 6.62 -7.88 -4.49
CA PHE A 29 6.68 -7.52 -3.07
C PHE A 29 5.56 -6.53 -2.71
N PHE A 30 5.39 -5.49 -3.53
CA PHE A 30 4.31 -4.51 -3.35
C PHE A 30 2.91 -5.14 -3.35
N SER A 31 2.58 -5.90 -4.40
CA SER A 31 1.26 -6.51 -4.55
C SER A 31 0.96 -7.49 -3.42
N ARG A 32 1.97 -8.23 -2.95
CA ARG A 32 1.78 -9.15 -1.81
C ARG A 32 1.49 -8.41 -0.52
N GLU A 33 2.20 -7.31 -0.25
CA GLU A 33 1.95 -6.54 0.97
C GLU A 33 0.63 -5.78 0.94
N ILE A 34 0.10 -5.43 -0.25
CA ILE A 34 -1.28 -4.96 -0.39
C ILE A 34 -2.28 -6.04 0.05
N ILE A 35 -2.10 -7.27 -0.41
CA ILE A 35 -2.96 -8.40 -0.01
C ILE A 35 -2.86 -8.62 1.51
N ASN A 36 -1.64 -8.69 2.04
CA ASN A 36 -1.41 -8.91 3.48
C ASN A 36 -2.07 -7.82 4.34
N ALA A 37 -1.96 -6.54 3.94
CA ALA A 37 -2.57 -5.43 4.65
C ALA A 37 -4.10 -5.58 4.73
N LEU A 38 -4.73 -6.06 3.66
CA LEU A 38 -6.18 -6.20 3.57
C LEU A 38 -6.71 -7.49 4.20
N THR A 39 -5.88 -8.50 4.44
CA THR A 39 -6.36 -9.80 4.97
C THR A 39 -5.88 -10.15 6.37
N ASN A 40 -4.71 -9.67 6.81
CA ASN A 40 -4.07 -10.18 8.03
C ASN A 40 -4.26 -9.31 9.27
N LYS A 41 -5.12 -8.27 9.25
CA LYS A 41 -5.31 -7.25 10.32
C LYS A 41 -4.05 -6.48 10.70
N THR A 42 -2.89 -6.78 10.12
CA THR A 42 -1.60 -6.19 10.48
C THR A 42 -1.45 -4.74 10.04
N ALA A 43 -2.32 -4.25 9.17
CA ALA A 43 -2.40 -2.84 8.79
C ALA A 43 -3.47 -2.06 9.59
N ASP A 44 -4.44 -2.72 10.23
CA ASP A 44 -5.49 -2.09 11.06
C ASP A 44 -4.89 -1.75 12.43
N THR A 45 -4.26 -0.57 12.52
CA THR A 45 -3.50 -0.16 13.72
C THR A 45 -4.38 0.48 14.78
N ASP A 46 -5.50 1.08 14.39
CA ASP A 46 -6.47 1.65 15.31
C ASP A 46 -7.60 0.67 15.71
N LEU A 47 -7.60 -0.54 15.13
CA LEU A 47 -8.51 -1.65 15.42
C LEU A 47 -9.97 -1.35 15.08
N ASN A 48 -10.20 -0.48 14.09
CA ASN A 48 -11.55 -0.08 13.68
C ASN A 48 -12.19 -1.06 12.67
N GLY A 49 -11.47 -2.12 12.25
CA GLY A 49 -11.95 -3.14 11.33
C GLY A 49 -11.91 -2.74 9.85
N LYS A 50 -11.27 -1.62 9.53
CA LYS A 50 -11.04 -1.10 8.18
C LYS A 50 -9.59 -0.67 8.04
N ILE A 51 -9.14 -0.56 6.80
CA ILE A 51 -7.79 -0.10 6.50
C ILE A 51 -7.88 1.31 5.91
N SER A 52 -7.46 2.31 6.69
CA SER A 52 -7.30 3.66 6.16
C SER A 52 -6.14 3.72 5.16
N VAL A 53 -6.13 4.76 4.34
CA VAL A 53 -5.03 4.95 3.37
C VAL A 53 -3.68 5.19 4.07
N ASP A 54 -3.67 5.86 5.23
CA ASP A 54 -2.44 6.10 5.99
C ASP A 54 -1.88 4.81 6.58
N GLU A 55 -2.76 3.94 7.06
CA GLU A 55 -2.42 2.59 7.52
C GLU A 55 -1.86 1.74 6.39
N LEU A 56 -2.57 1.69 5.25
CA LEU A 56 -2.11 0.96 4.07
C LEU A 56 -0.73 1.44 3.62
N LYS A 57 -0.55 2.77 3.52
CA LYS A 57 0.73 3.38 3.15
C LYS A 57 1.83 2.95 4.12
N THR A 58 1.59 3.12 5.42
CA THR A 58 2.59 2.86 6.46
C THR A 58 2.98 1.39 6.47
N HIS A 59 2.00 0.49 6.41
CA HIS A 59 2.22 -0.95 6.38
C HIS A 59 3.02 -1.37 5.14
N VAL A 60 2.52 -1.05 3.95
CA VAL A 60 3.10 -1.49 2.68
C VAL A 60 4.49 -0.89 2.46
N SER A 61 4.67 0.40 2.75
CA SER A 61 5.99 1.05 2.56
C SER A 61 7.04 0.44 3.47
N LYS A 62 6.69 0.17 4.73
CA LYS A 62 7.60 -0.44 5.72
C LYS A 62 7.94 -1.88 5.35
N ALA A 63 6.95 -2.69 4.98
CA ALA A 63 7.13 -4.09 4.66
C ALA A 63 7.96 -4.27 3.37
N VAL A 64 7.61 -3.56 2.29
CA VAL A 64 8.31 -3.66 1.00
C VAL A 64 9.75 -3.16 1.11
N SER A 65 9.99 -2.02 1.77
CA SER A 65 11.35 -1.51 1.99
C SER A 65 12.17 -2.50 2.80
N LYS A 66 11.61 -3.10 3.86
CA LYS A 66 12.30 -4.12 4.64
C LYS A 66 12.65 -5.36 3.81
N ASP A 67 11.68 -5.91 3.09
CA ASP A 67 11.84 -7.19 2.37
C ASP A 67 12.76 -7.08 1.15
N THR A 68 12.86 -5.89 0.56
CA THR A 68 13.75 -5.61 -0.57
C THR A 68 15.10 -5.03 -0.15
N GLY A 69 15.39 -4.93 1.15
CA GLY A 69 16.65 -4.32 1.62
C GLY A 69 16.76 -2.83 1.23
N ASN A 70 15.65 -2.12 1.29
CA ASN A 70 15.46 -0.71 0.95
C ASN A 70 15.64 -0.35 -0.54
N LEU A 71 15.65 -1.36 -1.42
CA LEU A 71 15.78 -1.17 -2.88
C LEU A 71 14.46 -0.76 -3.54
N GLN A 72 13.32 -0.98 -2.88
CA GLN A 72 11.99 -0.60 -3.36
C GLN A 72 11.22 0.15 -2.28
N ASN A 73 10.73 1.34 -2.63
CA ASN A 73 9.99 2.22 -1.75
C ASN A 73 8.68 2.64 -2.42
N PRO A 74 7.56 1.99 -2.08
CA PRO A 74 6.24 2.38 -2.56
C PRO A 74 5.95 3.85 -2.28
N THR A 75 5.25 4.50 -3.20
CA THR A 75 4.86 5.90 -3.08
C THR A 75 3.35 6.05 -3.20
N ILE A 76 2.83 7.09 -2.58
CA ILE A 76 1.42 7.43 -2.64
C ILE A 76 1.28 8.90 -3.06
N ASP A 77 0.48 9.12 -4.08
CA ASP A 77 0.00 10.44 -4.46
C ASP A 77 -1.49 10.58 -4.08
N ARG A 78 -1.80 11.64 -3.34
CA ARG A 78 -3.14 11.97 -2.88
C ARG A 78 -3.57 13.25 -3.57
N ASP A 79 -4.37 13.10 -4.62
CA ASP A 79 -4.92 14.24 -5.37
C ASP A 79 -6.12 14.90 -4.63
N ASN A 80 -6.47 14.41 -3.43
CA ASN A 80 -7.52 14.98 -2.60
C ASN A 80 -7.32 14.70 -1.09
N LEU A 81 -6.72 15.66 -0.38
CA LEU A 81 -6.44 15.56 1.06
C LEU A 81 -7.69 15.50 1.95
N SER A 82 -8.85 15.96 1.47
CA SER A 82 -10.08 16.00 2.29
C SER A 82 -10.89 14.70 2.23
N GLN A 83 -10.60 13.79 1.29
CA GLN A 83 -11.35 12.54 1.16
C GLN A 83 -10.73 11.46 2.04
N LYS A 84 -11.53 10.97 2.99
CA LYS A 84 -11.20 9.79 3.79
C LYS A 84 -11.65 8.54 3.04
N ILE A 85 -10.70 7.85 2.43
CA ILE A 85 -10.92 6.54 1.82
C ILE A 85 -10.46 5.47 2.81
N GLU A 86 -11.31 4.49 3.01
CA GLU A 86 -11.06 3.32 3.84
C GLU A 86 -11.40 2.09 3.01
N LEU A 87 -10.57 1.05 3.15
CA LEU A 87 -10.78 -0.24 2.49
C LEU A 87 -11.31 -1.24 3.51
N PRO A 88 -12.18 -2.18 3.07
CA PRO A 88 -12.62 -3.25 3.94
C PRO A 88 -11.45 -4.17 4.29
N LEU A 89 -11.44 -4.67 5.51
CA LEU A 89 -10.64 -5.82 5.88
C LEU A 89 -11.36 -7.10 5.42
N PHE A 90 -10.66 -7.97 4.69
CA PHE A 90 -11.17 -9.26 4.28
C PHE A 90 -10.76 -10.35 5.27
N PRO A 91 -11.67 -11.24 5.68
CA PRO A 91 -11.28 -12.44 6.41
C PRO A 91 -10.48 -13.37 5.47
N ASN A 92 -9.38 -13.94 5.97
CA ASN A 92 -8.70 -15.09 5.36
C ASN A 92 -9.56 -16.35 5.47
#